data_AF-A0A4U5PDX9-F1
#
_entry.id   AF-A0A4U5PDX9-F1
#
_cell.length_a   1.000
_cell.length_b   1.000
_cell.length_c   1.000
_cell.angle_alpha   90.00
_cell.angle_beta   90.00
_cell.angle_gamma   90.00
#
_symmetry.space_group_name_H-M   'P 1'
#
loop_
_entity.id
_entity.type
_entity.pdbx_description
1 polymer ?
#
loop_
_entity_poly.entity_id
_entity_poly.type
_entity_poly.pdbx_seq_one_letter_code
_entity_poly.pdbx_strand_id
1 'polypeptide(L)'
;MHFHVATLLLILPAVLGTTLPPEGSCGDLPEKVQLELYEIYRNMIVNLQTSCGDSIDAKMNVLYFMLLSYENLVVKFEKPCETTFNPLVFSSGCQPLIKTVAIYNETVVRIASRLGTFCQEKCKVPQQLVGVAKSLVNIVKESIRNHQM
;
A
#
# COMPACT_ATOMS: atom_id res chain seq x y z
N MET A 1 -14.30 6.40 17.73
CA MET A 1 -14.12 7.08 16.43
C MET A 1 -14.89 6.31 15.37
N HIS A 2 -15.94 6.88 14.80
CA HIS A 2 -16.64 6.28 13.67
C HIS A 2 -15.77 6.49 12.43
N PHE A 3 -14.98 5.49 12.05
CA PHE A 3 -14.32 5.48 10.75
C PHE A 3 -15.39 5.71 9.69
N HIS A 4 -15.34 6.84 9.00
CA HIS A 4 -16.21 7.14 7.88
C HIS A 4 -15.86 6.19 6.73
N VAL A 5 -16.38 4.97 6.79
CA VAL A 5 -16.34 3.99 5.69
C VAL A 5 -16.97 4.57 4.42
N ALA A 6 -17.86 5.56 4.58
CA ALA A 6 -18.60 6.19 3.49
C ALA A 6 -17.75 7.07 2.54
N THR A 7 -16.59 7.59 2.97
CA THR A 7 -15.78 8.46 2.10
C THR A 7 -14.94 7.69 1.08
N LEU A 8 -14.75 6.37 1.28
CA LEU A 8 -13.85 5.56 0.45
C LEU A 8 -14.48 5.07 -0.87
N LEU A 9 -15.80 5.06 -0.97
CA LEU A 9 -16.53 4.65 -2.19
C LEU A 9 -16.44 5.69 -3.32
N LEU A 10 -15.93 6.88 -3.05
CA LEU A 10 -15.84 7.99 -4.02
C LEU A 10 -14.47 8.15 -4.68
N ILE A 11 -13.47 7.33 -4.34
CA ILE A 11 -12.14 7.33 -4.96
C ILE A 11 -11.93 6.08 -5.84
N LEU A 12 -13.02 5.45 -6.28
CA LEU A 12 -13.03 4.64 -7.49
C LEU A 12 -13.39 5.58 -8.64
N PRO A 13 -12.42 6.24 -9.30
CA PRO A 13 -12.75 6.91 -10.53
C PRO A 13 -13.32 5.85 -11.47
N ALA A 14 -14.48 6.16 -12.04
CA ALA A 14 -15.18 5.41 -13.07
C ALA A 14 -14.37 5.36 -14.37
N VAL A 15 -13.15 4.81 -14.31
CA VAL A 15 -12.26 4.57 -15.45
C VAL A 15 -12.59 3.18 -16.00
N LEU A 16 -13.82 3.00 -16.45
CA LEU A 16 -14.25 1.84 -17.23
C LEU A 16 -14.10 2.08 -18.75
N GLY A 17 -13.37 3.12 -19.16
CA GLY A 17 -13.43 3.64 -20.53
C GLY A 17 -12.13 3.69 -21.34
N THR A 18 -10.96 3.33 -20.79
CA THR A 18 -9.73 3.33 -21.58
C THR A 18 -9.24 1.90 -21.78
N THR A 19 -9.49 1.39 -22.99
CA THR A 19 -8.87 0.17 -23.50
C THR A 19 -7.36 0.25 -23.28
N LEU A 20 -6.85 -0.65 -22.45
CA LEU A 20 -5.41 -0.84 -22.26
C LEU A 20 -4.77 -1.11 -23.63
N PRO A 21 -3.62 -0.50 -23.95
CA PRO A 21 -2.94 -0.73 -25.21
C PRO A 21 -2.57 -2.22 -25.36
N PRO A 22 -2.59 -2.78 -26.59
CA PRO A 22 -2.27 -4.19 -26.80
C PRO A 22 -0.78 -4.46 -26.55
N GLU A 23 -0.54 -5.31 -25.54
CA GLU A 23 0.45 -6.40 -25.43
C GLU A 23 1.96 -6.12 -25.61
N GLY A 24 2.65 -6.06 -24.47
CA GLY A 24 3.46 -7.21 -24.07
C GLY A 24 2.64 -8.06 -23.08
N SER A 25 2.84 -9.38 -23.02
CA SER A 25 2.00 -10.35 -22.31
C SER A 25 2.08 -10.28 -20.77
N CYS A 26 1.87 -9.11 -20.17
CA CYS A 26 1.92 -8.93 -18.72
C CYS A 26 0.75 -9.64 -18.00
N GLY A 27 -0.11 -10.33 -18.75
CA GLY A 27 -1.21 -11.16 -18.27
C GLY A 27 -2.09 -10.43 -17.26
N ASP A 28 -2.33 -11.10 -16.15
CA ASP A 28 -3.12 -10.62 -15.01
C ASP A 28 -2.28 -9.85 -13.98
N LEU A 29 -1.01 -9.51 -14.29
CA LEU A 29 -0.10 -8.86 -13.34
C LEU A 29 -0.64 -7.50 -12.84
N PRO A 30 -1.22 -6.62 -13.69
CA PRO A 30 -1.85 -5.39 -13.21
C PRO A 30 -2.99 -5.64 -12.21
N GLU A 31 -3.86 -6.61 -12.49
CA GLU A 31 -5.01 -6.95 -11.66
C GLU A 31 -4.56 -7.51 -10.31
N LYS A 32 -3.58 -8.43 -10.31
CA LYS A 32 -2.99 -8.98 -9.08
C LYS A 32 -2.37 -7.89 -8.21
N VAL A 33 -1.62 -6.96 -8.80
CA VAL A 33 -1.05 -5.83 -8.07
C VAL A 33 -2.14 -4.92 -7.50
N GLN A 34 -3.22 -4.67 -8.26
CA GLN A 34 -4.35 -3.89 -7.78
C GLN A 34 -5.03 -4.54 -6.56
N LEU A 35 -5.26 -5.86 -6.60
CA LEU A 35 -5.82 -6.62 -5.47
C LEU A 35 -4.93 -6.54 -4.23
N GLU A 36 -3.62 -6.65 -4.40
CA GLU A 36 -2.67 -6.53 -3.29
C GLU A 36 -2.58 -5.11 -2.72
N LEU A 37 -2.74 -4.07 -3.55
CA LEU A 37 -2.88 -2.68 -3.07
C LEU A 37 -4.12 -2.50 -2.18
N TYR A 38 -5.25 -3.14 -2.54
CA TYR A 38 -6.45 -3.14 -1.69
C TYR A 38 -6.22 -3.92 -0.39
N GLU A 39 -5.52 -5.05 -0.44
CA GLU A 39 -5.17 -5.84 0.74
C GLU A 39 -4.27 -5.05 1.69
N ILE A 40 -3.28 -4.32 1.16
CA ILE A 40 -2.43 -3.42 1.93
C ILE A 40 -3.24 -2.36 2.68
N TYR A 41 -4.21 -1.73 2.01
CA TYR A 41 -5.07 -0.73 2.64
C TYR A 41 -5.88 -1.33 3.80
N ARG A 42 -6.44 -2.53 3.59
CA ARG A 42 -7.13 -3.26 4.66
C ARG A 42 -6.21 -3.59 5.82
N ASN A 43 -4.99 -4.05 5.52
CA ASN A 43 -3.99 -4.38 6.55
C ASN A 43 -3.55 -3.15 7.34
N MET A 44 -3.52 -1.95 6.74
CA MET A 44 -3.35 -0.70 7.47
C MET A 44 -4.42 -0.52 8.55
N ILE A 45 -5.71 -0.66 8.18
CA ILE A 45 -6.82 -0.53 9.14
C ILE A 45 -6.67 -1.56 10.27
N VAL A 46 -6.39 -2.82 9.92
CA VAL A 46 -6.22 -3.90 10.91
C VAL A 46 -5.06 -3.58 11.87
N ASN A 47 -3.90 -3.20 11.35
CA ASN A 47 -2.73 -2.85 12.17
C ASN A 47 -3.00 -1.65 13.10
N LEU A 48 -3.82 -0.69 12.69
CA LEU A 48 -4.24 0.42 13.55
C LEU A 48 -5.24 0.00 14.63
N GLN A 49 -6.08 -1.00 14.35
CA GLN A 49 -7.01 -1.56 15.31
C GLN A 49 -6.32 -2.51 16.31
N THR A 50 -5.24 -3.17 15.89
CA THR A 50 -4.49 -4.14 16.71
C THR A 50 -3.29 -3.52 17.42
N SER A 51 -3.05 -2.22 17.29
CA SER A 51 -2.05 -1.53 18.10
C SER A 51 -2.40 -1.69 19.58
N CYS A 52 -1.52 -2.32 20.38
CA CYS A 52 -1.80 -2.69 21.78
C CYS A 52 -1.83 -1.48 22.72
N GLY A 53 -2.87 -0.67 22.59
CA GLY A 53 -3.07 0.54 23.35
C GLY A 53 -3.81 1.56 22.50
N ASP A 54 -4.77 2.24 23.11
CA ASP A 54 -5.46 3.37 22.48
C ASP A 54 -4.67 4.68 22.53
N SER A 55 -3.41 4.63 22.97
CA SER A 55 -2.55 5.80 22.97
C SER A 55 -2.29 6.28 21.54
N ILE A 56 -2.29 7.61 21.39
CA ILE A 56 -1.98 8.27 20.13
C ILE A 56 -0.58 7.84 19.64
N ASP A 57 0.40 7.76 20.55
CA ASP A 57 1.78 7.39 20.22
C ASP A 57 1.89 5.99 19.57
N ALA A 58 1.14 5.01 20.06
CA ALA A 58 1.17 3.66 19.50
C ALA A 58 0.63 3.65 18.06
N LYS A 59 -0.49 4.35 17.81
CA LYS A 59 -1.09 4.47 16.48
C LYS A 59 -0.19 5.29 15.55
N MET A 60 0.42 6.36 16.03
CA MET A 60 1.35 7.20 15.27
C MET A 60 2.59 6.42 14.81
N ASN A 61 3.18 5.59 15.67
CA ASN A 61 4.31 4.74 15.28
C ASN A 61 3.94 3.77 14.15
N VAL A 62 2.74 3.19 14.19
CA VAL A 62 2.22 2.33 13.12
C VAL A 62 1.99 3.12 11.83
N LEU A 63 1.37 4.30 11.92
CA LEU A 63 1.12 5.17 10.76
C LEU A 63 2.41 5.63 10.10
N TYR A 64 3.42 6.06 10.87
CA TYR A 64 4.72 6.47 10.31
C TYR A 64 5.45 5.30 9.63
N PHE A 65 5.41 4.12 10.23
CA PHE A 65 5.96 2.92 9.61
C PHE A 65 5.32 2.62 8.26
N MET A 66 3.98 2.70 8.17
CA MET A 66 3.26 2.48 6.92
C MET A 66 3.51 3.58 5.89
N LEU A 67 3.60 4.84 6.33
CA LEU A 67 3.91 5.97 5.47
C LEU A 67 5.22 5.73 4.73
N LEU A 68 6.30 5.45 5.48
CA LEU A 68 7.62 5.20 4.92
C LEU A 68 7.62 3.97 4.00
N SER A 69 6.87 2.93 4.38
CA SER A 69 6.73 1.72 3.55
C SER A 69 6.02 2.01 2.22
N TYR A 70 4.98 2.84 2.22
CA TYR A 70 4.27 3.25 1.01
C TYR A 70 5.10 4.22 0.15
N GLU A 71 5.83 5.14 0.74
CA GLU A 71 6.74 6.03 0.00
C GLU A 71 7.83 5.22 -0.71
N ASN A 72 8.43 4.24 -0.04
CA ASN A 72 9.36 3.29 -0.66
C ASN A 72 8.69 2.49 -1.80
N LEU A 73 7.45 2.07 -1.61
CA LEU A 73 6.70 1.33 -2.62
C LEU A 73 6.37 2.21 -3.83
N VAL A 74 5.99 3.47 -3.64
CA VAL A 74 5.74 4.44 -4.73
C VAL A 74 7.00 4.62 -5.58
N VAL A 75 8.17 4.76 -4.96
CA VAL A 75 9.45 4.84 -5.68
C VAL A 75 9.66 3.58 -6.53
N LYS A 76 9.33 2.39 -5.99
CA LYS A 76 9.37 1.12 -6.74
C LYS A 76 8.35 1.06 -7.88
N PHE A 77 7.15 1.61 -7.71
CA PHE A 77 6.13 1.73 -8.77
C PHE A 77 6.59 2.63 -9.91
N GLU A 78 7.21 3.75 -9.60
CA GLU A 78 7.72 4.71 -10.59
C GLU A 78 8.95 4.15 -11.32
N LYS A 79 9.78 3.37 -10.61
CA LYS A 79 11.05 2.85 -11.10
C LYS A 79 11.19 1.34 -10.79
N PRO A 80 10.36 0.48 -11.42
CA PRO A 80 10.32 -0.95 -11.11
C PRO A 80 11.64 -1.67 -11.41
N CYS A 81 12.41 -1.17 -12.39
CA CYS A 81 13.68 -1.77 -12.82
C CYS A 81 14.93 -1.22 -12.11
N GLU A 82 14.90 0.00 -11.58
CA GLU A 82 16.10 0.70 -11.11
C GLU A 82 16.35 0.55 -9.60
N THR A 83 15.36 0.03 -8.87
CA THR A 83 15.34 0.12 -7.40
C THR A 83 15.34 -1.27 -6.76
N THR A 84 16.30 -1.53 -5.88
CA THR A 84 16.23 -2.68 -4.98
C THR A 84 15.25 -2.34 -3.87
N PHE A 85 14.22 -3.17 -3.70
CA PHE A 85 13.22 -2.97 -2.66
C PHE A 85 13.69 -3.62 -1.36
N ASN A 86 13.89 -2.81 -0.31
CA ASN A 86 14.19 -3.28 1.03
C ASN A 86 13.00 -2.99 1.94
N PRO A 87 12.23 -4.00 2.38
CA PRO A 87 11.10 -3.80 3.27
C PRO A 87 11.59 -3.22 4.60
N LEU A 88 10.82 -2.28 5.15
CA LEU A 88 11.09 -1.74 6.47
C LEU A 88 10.76 -2.79 7.54
N VAL A 89 11.55 -2.81 8.59
CA VAL A 89 11.33 -3.67 9.75
C VAL A 89 10.56 -2.87 10.80
N PHE A 90 9.46 -3.43 11.28
CA PHE A 90 8.71 -2.89 12.41
C PHE A 90 9.05 -3.68 13.67
N SER A 91 9.24 -2.98 14.78
CA SER A 91 9.48 -3.59 16.08
C SER A 91 8.48 -3.05 17.11
N SER A 92 7.87 -3.95 17.87
CA SER A 92 6.93 -3.62 18.94
C SER A 92 6.89 -4.77 19.95
N GLY A 93 6.55 -4.48 21.21
CA GLY A 93 6.22 -5.51 22.20
C GLY A 93 4.81 -6.08 22.06
N CYS A 94 3.98 -5.53 21.17
CA CYS A 94 2.58 -5.90 20.98
C CYS A 94 2.43 -7.13 20.08
N GLN A 95 2.22 -8.31 20.67
CA GLN A 95 2.11 -9.57 19.92
C GLN A 95 1.01 -9.58 18.83
N PRO A 96 -0.22 -9.09 19.07
CA PRO A 96 -1.24 -8.96 18.03
C PRO A 96 -0.80 -8.08 16.85
N LEU A 97 -0.17 -6.94 17.13
CA LEU A 97 0.34 -6.03 16.11
C LEU A 97 1.48 -6.67 15.30
N ILE A 98 2.44 -7.36 15.96
CA ILE A 98 3.54 -8.04 15.26
C ILE A 98 3.02 -9.00 14.20
N LYS A 99 2.00 -9.82 14.54
CA LYS A 99 1.40 -10.78 13.60
C LYS A 99 0.76 -10.08 12.40
N THR A 100 0.01 -9.02 12.65
CA THR A 100 -0.72 -8.30 11.60
C THR A 100 0.22 -7.47 10.71
N VAL A 101 1.28 -6.90 11.30
CA VAL A 101 2.37 -6.24 10.56
C VAL A 101 3.18 -7.22 9.72
N ALA A 102 3.39 -8.46 10.18
CA ALA A 102 4.03 -9.49 9.36
C ALA A 102 3.24 -9.77 8.07
N ILE A 103 1.91 -9.92 8.16
CA ILE A 103 1.02 -10.10 7.00
C ILE A 103 1.10 -8.88 6.07
N TYR A 104 1.03 -7.67 6.63
CA TYR A 104 1.21 -6.44 5.88
C TYR A 104 2.55 -6.42 5.10
N ASN A 105 3.65 -6.78 5.76
CA ASN A 105 4.98 -6.81 5.15
C ASN A 105 5.08 -7.85 4.04
N GLU A 106 4.48 -9.03 4.22
CA GLU A 106 4.39 -10.03 3.17
C GLU A 106 3.66 -9.47 1.94
N THR A 107 2.53 -8.77 2.12
CA THR A 107 1.81 -8.14 1.00
C THR A 107 2.67 -7.09 0.30
N VAL A 108 3.37 -6.22 1.06
CA VAL A 108 4.29 -5.22 0.50
C VAL A 108 5.39 -5.86 -0.34
N VAL A 109 6.01 -6.94 0.17
CA VAL A 109 7.06 -7.67 -0.54
C VAL A 109 6.50 -8.35 -1.79
N ARG A 110 5.29 -8.91 -1.76
CA ARG A 110 4.63 -9.48 -2.94
C ARG A 110 4.45 -8.44 -4.04
N ILE A 111 3.95 -7.25 -3.70
CA ILE A 111 3.80 -6.16 -4.68
C ILE A 111 5.15 -5.79 -5.28
N ALA A 112 6.17 -5.56 -4.43
CA ALA A 112 7.50 -5.20 -4.90
C ALA A 112 8.11 -6.27 -5.83
N SER A 113 7.87 -7.55 -5.53
CA SER A 113 8.28 -8.68 -6.37
C SER A 113 7.57 -8.66 -7.73
N ARG A 114 6.25 -8.44 -7.75
CA ARG A 114 5.47 -8.30 -9.00
C ARG A 114 5.90 -7.11 -9.84
N LEU A 115 6.24 -5.98 -9.21
CA LEU A 115 6.85 -4.85 -9.91
C LEU A 115 8.21 -5.23 -10.52
N GLY A 116 8.95 -6.14 -9.90
CA GLY A 116 10.11 -6.77 -10.52
C GLY A 116 9.74 -7.59 -11.77
N THR A 117 8.63 -8.32 -11.75
CA THR A 117 8.13 -9.07 -12.93
C THR A 117 7.77 -8.13 -14.08
N PHE A 118 7.17 -6.96 -13.81
CA PHE A 118 6.96 -5.94 -14.85
C PHE A 118 8.27 -5.60 -15.57
N CYS A 119 9.38 -5.50 -14.84
CA CYS A 119 10.68 -5.24 -15.43
C CYS A 119 11.19 -6.41 -16.30
N GLN A 120 11.11 -7.63 -15.76
CA GLN A 120 11.59 -8.85 -16.44
C GLN A 120 10.83 -9.09 -17.76
N GLU A 121 9.52 -8.84 -17.75
CA GLU A 121 8.65 -9.00 -18.92
C GLU A 121 8.63 -7.75 -19.82
N LYS A 122 9.42 -6.72 -19.50
CA LYS A 122 9.48 -5.44 -20.22
C LYS A 122 8.13 -4.73 -20.34
N CYS A 123 7.30 -4.93 -19.32
CA CYS A 123 5.99 -4.35 -19.17
C CYS A 123 6.07 -2.96 -18.55
N LYS A 124 5.20 -2.06 -19.01
CA LYS A 124 4.99 -0.78 -18.32
C LYS A 124 4.04 -0.99 -17.15
N VAL A 125 4.39 -0.46 -15.98
CA VAL A 125 3.48 -0.37 -14.85
C VAL A 125 2.36 0.61 -15.21
N PRO A 126 1.08 0.20 -15.17
CA PRO A 126 -0.03 1.11 -15.46
C PRO A 126 -0.03 2.31 -14.51
N GLN A 127 -0.20 3.52 -15.07
CA GLN A 127 -0.21 4.77 -14.29
C GLN A 127 -1.33 4.79 -13.24
N GLN A 128 -2.43 4.07 -13.48
CA GLN A 128 -3.49 3.90 -12.49
C GLN A 128 -2.99 3.23 -11.21
N LEU A 129 -2.12 2.21 -11.30
CA LEU A 129 -1.57 1.54 -10.12
C LEU A 129 -0.60 2.46 -9.36
N VAL A 130 0.21 3.24 -10.08
CA VAL A 130 1.06 4.28 -9.49
C VAL A 130 0.20 5.31 -8.74
N GLY A 131 -0.92 5.73 -9.35
CA GLY A 131 -1.89 6.62 -8.73
C GLY A 131 -2.50 6.05 -7.45
N VAL A 132 -2.90 4.78 -7.45
CA VAL A 132 -3.42 4.09 -6.26
C VAL A 132 -2.36 4.04 -5.15
N ALA A 133 -1.11 3.68 -5.47
CA ALA A 133 -0.02 3.67 -4.50
C ALA A 133 0.23 5.07 -3.88
N LYS A 134 0.18 6.13 -4.68
CA LYS A 134 0.27 7.52 -4.20
C LYS A 134 -0.92 7.91 -3.32
N SER A 135 -2.12 7.44 -3.63
CA SER A 135 -3.29 7.66 -2.79
C SER A 135 -3.15 7.03 -1.41
N LEU A 136 -2.52 5.85 -1.29
CA LEU A 136 -2.23 5.26 0.02
C LEU A 136 -1.33 6.14 0.88
N VAL A 137 -0.29 6.74 0.28
CA VAL A 137 0.57 7.73 0.96
C VAL A 137 -0.26 8.91 1.48
N ASN A 138 -1.15 9.46 0.65
CA ASN A 138 -1.99 10.59 1.04
C ASN A 138 -2.96 10.23 2.17
N ILE A 139 -3.60 9.05 2.11
CA ILE A 139 -4.50 8.55 3.15
C ILE A 139 -3.78 8.43 4.49
N VAL A 140 -2.55 7.91 4.49
CA VAL A 140 -1.75 7.81 5.72
C VAL A 140 -1.35 9.20 6.23
N LYS A 141 -0.92 10.12 5.35
CA LYS A 141 -0.60 11.51 5.73
C LYS A 141 -1.81 12.23 6.34
N GLU A 142 -3.00 12.04 5.79
CA GLU A 142 -4.26 12.53 6.35
C GLU A 142 -4.56 11.91 7.71
N SER A 143 -4.39 10.60 7.83
CA SER A 143 -4.58 9.89 9.10
C SER A 143 -3.65 10.41 10.19
N ILE A 144 -2.37 10.66 9.86
CA ILE A 144 -1.37 11.28 10.76
C ILE A 144 -1.83 12.67 11.19
N ARG A 145 -2.20 13.54 10.26
CA ARG A 145 -2.68 14.90 10.57
C ARG A 145 -3.88 14.88 11.52
N ASN A 146 -4.82 13.96 11.30
CA ASN A 146 -6.02 13.82 12.12
C ASN A 146 -5.75 13.32 13.56
N HIS A 147 -4.61 12.68 13.82
CA HIS A 147 -4.22 12.24 15.16
C HIS A 147 -3.37 13.27 15.92
N GLN A 148 -2.90 14.32 15.23
CA GLN A 148 -2.12 15.41 15.83
C GLN A 148 -2.98 16.60 16.31
N MET A 149 -4.24 16.67 15.85
CA MET A 149 -5.24 17.66 16.26
C MET A 149 -6.05 17.16 17.46
#